data_AF-A0A9D8S339-F1
#
_entry.id   AF-A0A9D8S339-F1
#
_cell.length_a   1.000
_cell.length_b   1.000
_cell.length_c   1.000
_cell.angle_alpha   90.00
_cell.angle_beta   90.00
_cell.angle_gamma   90.00
#
_symmetry.space_group_name_H-M   'P 1'
#
loop_
_entity.id
_entity.type
_entity.pdbx_description
1 polymer ?
#
loop_
_entity_poly.entity_id
_entity_poly.type
_entity_poly.pdbx_seq_one_letter_code
_entity_poly.pdbx_strand_id
1 'polypeptide(L)'
;MAGFITYWPKEQIRELKKEKDNGPIQVVFGSVHTKMPSIKSVKEGDVIYPVTVSGGTLCVAARLPVEKIEPAYEYLIRELGTPCGALIPEDKDWNWREYYGKAPVKPHRCHQRPFNCCSETAAVGTQGSSIELRPIPREKLPQLMFGPTKARQKMLLLDKNGSPKVISLSSTVRKMSEETQELFDSLFEFPPS
;
A
#
# COMPACT_ATOMS: atom_id res chain seq x y z
N MET A 1 15.14 -7.43 -6.50
CA MET A 1 14.07 -6.74 -5.77
C MET A 1 13.06 -6.25 -6.78
N ALA A 2 11.80 -6.70 -6.71
CA ALA A 2 10.77 -6.25 -7.64
C ALA A 2 9.93 -5.12 -7.01
N GLY A 3 9.57 -4.14 -7.83
CA GLY A 3 8.63 -3.08 -7.46
C GLY A 3 7.19 -3.51 -7.71
N PHE A 4 6.31 -3.15 -6.78
CA PHE A 4 4.87 -3.33 -6.89
C PHE A 4 4.12 -2.03 -6.61
N ILE A 5 3.02 -1.78 -7.31
CA ILE A 5 2.08 -0.72 -6.95
C ILE A 5 0.87 -1.28 -6.21
N THR A 6 0.34 -0.51 -5.26
CA THR A 6 -0.98 -0.73 -4.66
C THR A 6 -1.78 0.56 -4.71
N TYR A 7 -3.05 0.50 -5.07
CA TYR A 7 -3.88 1.69 -5.18
C TYR A 7 -4.45 2.10 -3.82
N TRP A 8 -4.21 3.34 -3.41
CA TRP A 8 -4.84 4.00 -2.27
C TRP A 8 -5.96 4.93 -2.74
N PRO A 9 -7.21 4.67 -2.35
CA PRO A 9 -8.34 5.55 -2.67
C PRO A 9 -8.16 6.97 -2.14
N LYS A 10 -8.86 7.94 -2.74
CA LYS A 10 -8.77 9.36 -2.34
C LYS A 10 -9.16 9.57 -0.89
N GLU A 11 -10.11 8.78 -0.39
CA GLU A 11 -10.57 8.79 0.99
C GLU A 11 -9.42 8.48 1.95
N GLN A 12 -8.58 7.51 1.61
CA GLN A 12 -7.41 7.15 2.41
C GLN A 12 -6.42 8.31 2.50
N ILE A 13 -6.15 8.95 1.37
CA ILE A 13 -5.25 10.11 1.31
C ILE A 13 -5.82 11.28 2.12
N ARG A 14 -7.14 11.47 2.12
CA ARG A 14 -7.81 12.49 2.91
C ARG A 14 -7.68 12.24 4.42
N GLU A 15 -7.82 10.99 4.85
CA GLU A 15 -7.65 10.60 6.26
C GLU A 15 -6.21 10.83 6.73
N LEU A 16 -5.20 10.41 5.97
CA LEU A 16 -3.79 10.66 6.28
C LEU A 16 -3.49 12.14 6.46
N LYS A 17 -4.02 12.99 5.56
CA LYS A 17 -3.89 14.45 5.66
C LYS A 17 -4.58 15.03 6.90
N LYS A 18 -5.78 14.55 7.22
CA LYS A 18 -6.55 15.00 8.38
C LYS A 18 -5.81 14.69 9.68
N GLU A 19 -5.24 13.49 9.78
CA GLU A 19 -4.47 13.03 10.94
C GLU A 19 -3.00 13.53 10.94
N LYS A 20 -2.60 14.33 9.93
CA LYS A 20 -1.23 14.83 9.74
C LYS A 20 -0.18 13.71 9.76
N ASP A 21 -0.54 12.55 9.23
CA ASP A 21 0.34 11.39 9.18
C ASP A 21 1.23 11.44 7.94
N ASN A 22 2.46 11.92 8.12
CA ASN A 22 3.48 12.00 7.07
C ASN A 22 4.47 10.82 7.10
N GLY A 23 4.17 9.74 7.84
CA GLY A 23 5.06 8.59 7.94
C GLY A 23 6.35 8.83 8.76
N PRO A 24 7.35 7.94 8.68
CA PRO A 24 7.59 7.01 7.57
C PRO A 24 6.51 5.95 7.44
N ILE A 25 6.24 5.50 6.21
CA ILE A 25 5.35 4.36 6.01
C ILE A 25 5.97 3.10 6.63
N GLN A 26 5.20 2.35 7.39
CA GLN A 26 5.70 1.12 8.04
C GLN A 26 4.98 -0.15 7.57
N VAL A 27 3.79 0.00 7.02
CA VAL A 27 2.95 -1.14 6.65
C VAL A 27 2.09 -0.83 5.43
N VAL A 28 1.88 -1.85 4.60
CA VAL A 28 0.83 -1.90 3.59
C VAL A 28 0.01 -3.16 3.82
N PHE A 29 -1.30 -2.99 3.97
CA PHE A 29 -2.23 -4.08 4.11
C PHE A 29 -2.74 -4.58 2.76
N GLY A 30 -2.98 -5.89 2.65
CA GLY A 30 -3.64 -6.51 1.51
C GLY A 30 -4.84 -7.35 1.93
N SER A 31 -5.86 -7.39 1.07
CA SER A 31 -7.13 -8.08 1.25
C SER A 31 -7.67 -8.60 -0.09
N VAL A 32 -8.81 -9.28 -0.08
CA VAL A 32 -9.58 -9.64 -1.29
C VAL A 32 -10.33 -8.45 -1.89
N HIS A 33 -10.41 -7.31 -1.21
CA HIS A 33 -11.14 -6.14 -1.68
C HIS A 33 -10.35 -5.27 -2.66
N THR A 34 -11.03 -4.70 -3.65
CA THR A 34 -10.44 -3.76 -4.64
C THR A 34 -9.85 -2.49 -4.02
N LYS A 35 -10.38 -2.03 -2.88
CA LYS A 35 -9.84 -0.88 -2.13
C LYS A 35 -8.55 -1.19 -1.36
N MET A 36 -8.22 -2.48 -1.22
CA MET A 36 -7.04 -2.97 -0.52
C MET A 36 -6.61 -4.28 -1.18
N PRO A 37 -5.99 -4.19 -2.36
CA PRO A 37 -5.76 -5.37 -3.19
C PRO A 37 -4.80 -6.36 -2.52
N SER A 38 -4.93 -7.63 -2.89
CA SER A 38 -4.12 -8.69 -2.31
C SER A 38 -2.64 -8.48 -2.61
N ILE A 39 -1.81 -8.56 -1.56
CA ILE A 39 -0.34 -8.50 -1.64
C ILE A 39 0.31 -9.88 -1.73
N LYS A 40 -0.47 -10.96 -1.98
CA LYS A 40 0.04 -12.35 -2.01
C LYS A 40 1.21 -12.61 -2.97
N SER A 41 1.39 -11.75 -3.97
CA SER A 41 2.49 -11.86 -4.95
C SER A 41 3.77 -11.14 -4.54
N VAL A 42 3.72 -10.35 -3.47
CA VAL A 42 4.88 -9.66 -2.89
C VAL A 42 5.63 -10.62 -1.98
N LYS A 43 6.95 -10.48 -1.88
CA LYS A 43 7.81 -11.21 -0.93
C LYS A 43 8.75 -10.27 -0.19
N GLU A 44 9.42 -10.80 0.83
CA GLU A 44 10.51 -10.10 1.52
C GLU A 44 11.60 -9.70 0.52
N GLY A 45 12.13 -8.49 0.68
CA GLY A 45 13.10 -7.87 -0.21
C GLY A 45 12.50 -7.25 -1.48
N ASP A 46 11.18 -7.21 -1.66
CA ASP A 46 10.51 -6.40 -2.69
C ASP A 46 10.18 -4.99 -2.18
N VAL A 47 9.69 -4.11 -3.06
CA VAL A 47 9.27 -2.74 -2.69
C VAL A 47 7.82 -2.53 -3.10
N ILE A 48 7.01 -1.99 -2.18
CA ILE A 48 5.65 -1.55 -2.47
C ILE A 48 5.60 -0.03 -2.56
N TYR A 49 4.93 0.46 -3.60
CA TYR A 49 4.65 1.86 -3.85
C TYR A 49 3.14 2.09 -3.79
N PRO A 50 2.60 2.60 -2.68
CA PRO A 50 1.24 3.11 -2.66
C PRO A 50 1.07 4.25 -3.65
N VAL A 51 0.05 4.14 -4.51
CA VAL A 51 -0.26 5.14 -5.54
C VAL A 51 -1.70 5.60 -5.45
N THR A 52 -1.96 6.84 -5.86
CA THR A 52 -3.32 7.40 -5.96
C THR A 52 -3.45 8.25 -7.21
N VAL A 53 -4.68 8.62 -7.57
CA VAL A 53 -4.94 9.58 -8.66
C VAL A 53 -5.36 10.91 -8.06
N SER A 54 -4.54 11.95 -8.25
CA SER A 54 -4.78 13.32 -7.78
C SER A 54 -4.41 14.32 -8.86
N GLY A 55 -5.18 15.40 -9.01
CA GLY A 55 -4.91 16.45 -10.02
C GLY A 55 -4.89 15.94 -11.48
N GLY A 56 -5.55 14.80 -11.76
CA GLY A 56 -5.53 14.17 -13.09
C GLY A 56 -4.20 13.49 -13.45
N THR A 57 -3.36 13.18 -12.47
CA THR A 57 -2.14 12.35 -12.69
C THR A 57 -2.03 11.24 -11.65
N LEU A 58 -1.12 10.29 -11.91
CA LEU A 58 -0.72 9.27 -10.95
C LEU A 58 0.25 9.90 -9.95
N CYS A 59 -0.01 9.75 -8.66
CA CYS A 59 0.89 10.18 -7.60
C CYS A 59 1.39 8.97 -6.82
N VAL A 60 2.69 8.91 -6.58
CA VAL A 60 3.30 7.94 -5.68
C VAL A 60 3.31 8.54 -4.27
N ALA A 61 2.65 7.88 -3.32
CA ALA A 61 2.48 8.40 -1.97
C ALA A 61 3.65 8.06 -1.06
N ALA A 62 4.22 6.86 -1.20
CA ALA A 62 5.34 6.41 -0.38
C ALA A 62 6.10 5.26 -1.06
N ARG A 63 7.21 4.86 -0.45
CA ARG A 63 8.04 3.73 -0.83
C ARG A 63 8.26 2.88 0.41
N LEU A 64 7.86 1.62 0.36
CA LEU A 64 8.03 0.65 1.45
C LEU A 64 8.89 -0.53 0.98
N PRO A 65 10.18 -0.58 1.33
CA PRO A 65 10.97 -1.81 1.29
C PRO A 65 10.36 -2.84 2.24
N VAL A 66 10.00 -4.01 1.72
CA VAL A 66 9.33 -5.06 2.48
C VAL A 66 10.37 -5.90 3.19
N GLU A 67 10.33 -5.89 4.52
CA GLU A 67 11.21 -6.70 5.37
C GLU A 67 10.52 -7.98 5.85
N LYS A 68 9.19 -7.92 6.03
CA LYS A 68 8.40 -9.04 6.51
C LYS A 68 7.02 -9.04 5.87
N ILE A 69 6.49 -10.23 5.58
CA ILE A 69 5.06 -10.42 5.29
C ILE A 69 4.46 -11.33 6.36
N GLU A 70 3.38 -10.88 6.98
CA GLU A 70 2.72 -11.61 8.06
C GLU A 70 1.19 -11.48 7.99
N PRO A 71 0.44 -12.34 8.69
CA PRO A 71 -0.99 -12.13 8.89
C PRO A 71 -1.23 -10.76 9.52
N ALA A 72 -2.17 -9.98 8.97
CA ALA A 72 -2.44 -8.65 9.48
C ALA A 72 -2.90 -8.68 10.95
N TYR A 73 -3.58 -9.74 11.37
CA TYR A 73 -3.92 -9.95 12.77
C TYR A 73 -2.70 -9.90 13.71
N GLU A 74 -1.63 -10.64 13.37
CA GLU A 74 -0.41 -10.70 14.19
C GLU A 74 0.29 -9.33 14.26
N TYR A 75 0.31 -8.59 13.15
CA TYR A 75 0.79 -7.20 13.11
C TYR A 75 -0.01 -6.31 14.07
N LEU A 76 -1.34 -6.35 14.00
CA LEU A 76 -2.20 -5.43 14.76
C LEU A 76 -2.12 -5.67 16.26
N ILE A 77 -2.06 -6.93 16.70
CA ILE A 77 -1.84 -7.26 18.10
C ILE A 77 -0.48 -6.74 18.56
N ARG A 78 0.57 -7.05 17.79
CA ARG A 78 1.95 -6.69 18.15
C ARG A 78 2.17 -5.19 18.19
N GLU A 79 1.73 -4.46 17.18
CA GLU A 79 2.07 -3.04 16.99
C GLU A 79 1.02 -2.09 17.57
N LEU A 80 -0.27 -2.43 17.47
CA LEU A 80 -1.36 -1.54 17.88
C LEU A 80 -2.00 -1.95 19.21
N GLY A 81 -1.74 -3.17 19.69
CA GLY A 81 -2.35 -3.69 20.91
C GLY A 81 -3.87 -3.93 20.79
N THR A 82 -4.44 -3.87 19.59
CA THR A 82 -5.86 -4.11 19.34
C THR A 82 -6.04 -5.01 18.13
N PRO A 83 -6.82 -6.10 18.22
CA PRO A 83 -7.17 -6.88 17.05
C PRO A 83 -8.14 -6.10 16.15
N CYS A 84 -8.17 -6.46 14.86
CA CYS A 84 -9.36 -6.23 14.05
C CYS A 84 -10.27 -7.45 14.17
N GLY A 85 -11.48 -7.26 14.70
CA GLY A 85 -12.40 -8.37 15.00
C GLY A 85 -12.85 -9.21 13.80
N ALA A 86 -12.63 -8.77 12.57
CA ALA A 86 -12.94 -9.54 11.37
C ALA A 86 -11.74 -10.36 10.84
N LEU A 87 -10.58 -10.32 11.53
CA LEU A 87 -9.35 -11.04 11.16
C LEU A 87 -9.00 -12.17 12.11
N ILE A 88 -9.94 -12.56 12.95
CA ILE A 88 -9.72 -13.60 13.95
C ILE A 88 -9.82 -14.94 13.22
N PRO A 89 -8.77 -15.78 13.27
CA PRO A 89 -8.84 -17.11 12.68
C PRO A 89 -9.95 -17.96 13.29
N GLU A 90 -10.63 -18.77 12.48
CA GLU A 90 -11.76 -19.63 12.91
C GLU A 90 -11.34 -20.67 13.96
N ASP A 91 -10.07 -21.06 13.97
CA ASP A 91 -9.48 -22.01 14.93
C ASP A 91 -9.04 -21.35 16.25
N LYS A 92 -9.13 -20.01 16.38
CA LYS A 92 -8.81 -19.29 17.62
C LYS A 92 -10.06 -19.12 18.50
N ASP A 93 -10.65 -20.25 18.90
CA ASP A 93 -11.73 -20.30 19.88
C ASP A 93 -11.21 -20.68 21.27
N TRP A 94 -10.83 -19.68 22.06
CA TRP A 94 -11.03 -19.63 23.52
C TRP A 94 -10.67 -18.22 24.00
N ASN A 95 -11.68 -17.37 24.18
CA ASN A 95 -11.57 -16.16 25.00
C ASN A 95 -10.56 -15.08 24.56
N TRP A 96 -10.29 -14.93 23.26
CA TRP A 96 -9.38 -13.87 22.75
C TRP A 96 -9.85 -12.45 23.15
N ARG A 97 -11.16 -12.23 23.29
CA ARG A 97 -11.72 -10.97 23.81
C ARG A 97 -11.26 -10.68 25.24
N GLU A 98 -11.05 -11.72 26.05
CA GLU A 98 -10.54 -11.57 27.40
C GLU A 98 -9.03 -11.36 27.45
N TYR A 99 -8.26 -12.06 26.60
CA TYR A 99 -6.80 -11.92 26.54
C TYR A 99 -6.32 -10.64 25.84
N TYR A 100 -6.89 -10.33 24.68
CA TYR A 100 -6.47 -9.22 23.82
C TYR A 100 -7.44 -8.04 23.82
N GLY A 101 -8.71 -8.23 24.18
CA GLY A 101 -9.66 -7.12 24.32
C GLY A 101 -9.38 -6.20 25.52
N LYS A 102 -8.48 -6.63 26.43
CA LYS A 102 -7.95 -5.81 27.54
C LYS A 102 -6.56 -5.23 27.25
N ALA A 103 -5.93 -5.58 26.12
CA ALA A 103 -4.64 -5.03 25.78
C ALA A 103 -4.77 -3.51 25.53
N PRO A 104 -3.93 -2.67 26.16
CA PRO A 104 -4.00 -1.25 25.96
C PRO A 104 -3.64 -0.92 24.50
N VAL A 105 -4.45 -0.07 23.87
CA VAL A 105 -4.16 0.45 22.54
C VAL A 105 -2.81 1.17 22.60
N LYS A 106 -1.86 0.72 21.79
CA LYS A 106 -0.54 1.34 21.67
C LYS A 106 -0.65 2.60 20.83
N PRO A 107 0.13 3.66 21.11
CA PRO A 107 0.22 4.81 20.22
C PRO A 107 0.64 4.37 18.81
N HIS A 108 -0.13 4.76 17.81
CA HIS A 108 0.12 4.43 16.41
C HIS A 108 -0.41 5.54 15.52
N ARG A 109 0.04 5.57 14.28
CA ARG A 109 -0.38 6.52 13.26
C ARG A 109 -1.49 5.97 12.38
N CYS A 110 -2.14 6.85 11.64
CA CYS A 110 -3.27 6.53 10.77
C CYS A 110 -2.92 5.41 9.77
N HIS A 111 -1.77 5.48 9.10
CA HIS A 111 -1.36 4.49 8.10
C HIS A 111 -1.07 3.10 8.67
N GLN A 112 -0.82 2.98 9.98
CA GLN A 112 -0.57 1.70 10.65
C GLN A 112 -1.87 0.93 10.88
N ARG A 113 -3.03 1.55 10.65
CA ARG A 113 -4.33 0.89 10.73
C ARG A 113 -4.80 0.43 9.35
N PRO A 114 -5.49 -0.71 9.27
CA PRO A 114 -6.10 -1.14 8.03
C PRO A 114 -7.27 -0.23 7.67
N PHE A 115 -7.43 0.01 6.36
CA PHE A 115 -8.50 0.88 5.82
C PHE A 115 -9.88 0.22 5.84
N ASN A 116 -9.93 -1.10 6.07
CA ASN A 116 -11.15 -1.87 6.21
C ASN A 116 -10.92 -3.03 7.19
N CYS A 117 -12.00 -3.68 7.61
CA CYS A 117 -11.92 -4.76 8.58
C CYS A 117 -11.44 -6.11 8.01
N CYS A 118 -11.24 -6.22 6.71
CA CYS A 118 -10.97 -7.49 6.02
C CYS A 118 -9.50 -7.66 5.56
N SER A 119 -8.56 -6.90 6.12
CA SER A 119 -7.12 -7.04 5.82
C SER A 119 -6.57 -8.41 6.19
N GLU A 120 -6.18 -9.24 5.25
CA GLU A 120 -5.66 -10.58 5.55
C GLU A 120 -4.17 -10.54 5.90
N THR A 121 -3.41 -9.69 5.21
CA THR A 121 -1.94 -9.70 5.21
C THR A 121 -1.39 -8.30 5.40
N ALA A 122 -0.22 -8.21 6.02
CA ALA A 122 0.54 -6.99 6.22
C ALA A 122 1.96 -7.19 5.65
N ALA A 123 2.36 -6.33 4.71
CA ALA A 123 3.76 -6.15 4.33
C ALA A 123 4.34 -5.04 5.20
N VAL A 124 5.40 -5.34 5.94
CA VAL A 124 5.97 -4.50 6.98
C VAL A 124 7.42 -4.17 6.64
N GLY A 125 7.85 -2.96 6.97
CA GLY A 125 9.24 -2.53 6.83
C GLY A 125 9.56 -1.33 7.70
N THR A 126 10.83 -1.19 8.09
CA THR A 126 11.30 -0.08 8.92
C THR A 126 11.92 1.06 8.11
N GLN A 127 12.32 0.77 6.86
CA GLN A 127 13.00 1.72 5.96
C GLN A 127 12.04 2.41 4.97
N GLY A 128 10.77 2.59 5.35
CA GLY A 128 9.81 3.29 4.50
C GLY A 128 10.05 4.80 4.43
N SER A 129 9.68 5.40 3.30
CA SER A 129 9.81 6.85 3.10
C SER A 129 8.67 7.66 3.73
N SER A 130 8.76 9.00 3.69
CA SER A 130 7.66 9.89 4.08
C SER A 130 6.45 9.73 3.17
N ILE A 131 5.26 9.88 3.76
CA ILE A 131 3.98 9.79 3.06
C ILE A 131 3.63 11.16 2.49
N GLU A 132 3.90 11.35 1.20
CA GLU A 132 3.69 12.60 0.46
C GLU A 132 3.36 12.30 -1.00
N LEU A 133 2.45 13.06 -1.60
CA LEU A 133 2.05 12.83 -2.99
C LEU A 133 3.11 13.36 -3.96
N ARG A 134 3.81 12.44 -4.63
CA ARG A 134 4.81 12.72 -5.65
C ARG A 134 4.19 12.50 -7.04
N PRO A 135 3.78 13.56 -7.76
CA PRO A 135 3.12 13.41 -9.05
C PRO A 135 4.10 12.90 -10.12
N ILE A 136 3.65 11.92 -10.90
CA ILE A 136 4.39 11.48 -12.09
C ILE A 136 4.05 12.45 -13.24
N PRO A 137 5.05 12.94 -14.00
CA PRO A 137 4.81 13.76 -15.17
C PRO A 137 3.91 13.06 -16.19
N ARG A 138 2.95 13.80 -16.78
CA ARG A 138 1.88 13.21 -17.60
C ARG A 138 2.42 12.51 -18.85
N GLU A 139 3.50 13.05 -19.41
CA GLU A 139 4.24 12.51 -20.56
C GLU A 139 4.90 11.15 -20.29
N LYS A 140 5.15 10.82 -19.01
CA LYS A 140 5.70 9.52 -18.60
C LYS A 140 4.61 8.47 -18.34
N LEU A 141 3.35 8.87 -18.13
CA LEU A 141 2.25 7.94 -17.82
C LEU A 141 2.04 6.84 -18.88
N PRO A 142 2.11 7.11 -20.20
CA PRO A 142 1.95 6.07 -21.22
C PRO A 142 3.06 5.02 -21.21
N GLN A 143 4.22 5.34 -20.60
CA GLN A 143 5.40 4.48 -20.54
C GLN A 143 5.37 3.52 -19.35
N LEU A 144 4.45 3.72 -18.41
CA LEU A 144 4.36 2.89 -17.20
C LEU A 144 3.80 1.50 -17.53
N MET A 145 4.60 0.48 -17.23
CA MET A 145 4.33 -0.90 -17.60
C MET A 145 4.18 -1.77 -16.36
N PHE A 146 3.08 -2.53 -16.29
CA PHE A 146 2.82 -3.41 -15.15
C PHE A 146 2.27 -4.78 -15.56
N GLY A 147 2.77 -5.83 -14.92
CA GLY A 147 2.36 -7.22 -15.13
C GLY A 147 3.34 -8.20 -14.48
N PRO A 148 2.95 -9.48 -14.33
CA PRO A 148 3.74 -10.47 -13.60
C PRO A 148 5.06 -10.83 -14.31
N THR A 149 5.08 -10.74 -15.64
CA THR A 149 6.23 -11.05 -16.50
C THR A 149 6.34 -10.01 -17.61
N LYS A 150 7.53 -9.86 -18.22
CA LYS A 150 7.77 -8.90 -19.32
C LYS A 150 6.76 -9.04 -20.47
N ALA A 151 6.45 -10.27 -20.88
CA ALA A 151 5.47 -10.56 -21.94
C ALA A 151 4.01 -10.26 -21.56
N ARG A 152 3.70 -10.17 -20.25
CA ARG A 152 2.35 -9.90 -19.73
C ARG A 152 2.20 -8.49 -19.17
N GLN A 153 3.22 -7.65 -19.30
CA GLN A 153 3.15 -6.26 -18.91
C GLN A 153 2.20 -5.50 -19.84
N LYS A 154 1.37 -4.65 -19.22
CA LYS A 154 0.44 -3.77 -19.92
C LYS A 154 0.61 -2.36 -19.43
N MET A 155 0.48 -1.43 -20.36
CA MET A 155 0.45 0.00 -20.09
C MET A 155 -0.66 0.37 -19.11
N LEU A 156 -0.48 1.49 -18.43
CA LEU A 156 -1.54 2.15 -17.68
C LEU A 156 -2.65 2.61 -18.64
N LEU A 157 -3.91 2.29 -18.34
CA LEU A 157 -5.03 2.79 -19.14
C LEU A 157 -5.30 4.25 -18.80
N LEU A 158 -5.27 5.11 -19.81
CA LEU A 158 -5.57 6.53 -19.68
C LEU A 158 -6.98 6.85 -20.19
N ASP A 159 -7.57 7.91 -19.66
CA ASP A 159 -8.79 8.51 -20.20
C ASP A 159 -8.49 9.47 -21.35
N LYS A 160 -9.55 10.06 -21.93
CA LYS A 160 -9.45 11.02 -23.04
C LYS A 160 -8.65 12.30 -22.68
N ASN A 161 -8.46 12.57 -21.39
CA ASN A 161 -7.71 13.72 -20.88
C ASN A 161 -6.27 13.35 -20.48
N GLY A 162 -5.84 12.11 -20.74
CA GLY A 162 -4.52 11.60 -20.34
C GLY A 162 -4.41 11.26 -18.85
N SER A 163 -5.52 11.23 -18.10
CA SER A 163 -5.53 10.85 -16.68
C SER A 163 -5.63 9.34 -16.49
N PRO A 164 -4.98 8.75 -15.46
CA PRO A 164 -5.10 7.32 -15.19
C PRO A 164 -6.54 6.89 -14.88
N LYS A 165 -7.02 5.84 -15.55
CA LYS A 165 -8.26 5.17 -15.18
C LYS A 165 -8.03 4.31 -13.94
N VAL A 166 -8.78 4.58 -12.87
CA VAL A 166 -8.69 3.86 -11.59
C VAL A 166 -8.83 2.34 -11.75
N ILE A 167 -9.64 1.87 -12.71
CA ILE A 167 -9.80 0.43 -13.01
C ILE A 167 -8.48 -0.25 -13.43
N SER A 168 -7.51 0.50 -13.95
CA SER A 168 -6.17 0.00 -14.28
C SER A 168 -5.27 -0.21 -13.04
N LEU A 169 -5.69 0.32 -11.90
CA LEU A 169 -4.91 0.38 -10.66
C LEU A 169 -5.55 -0.42 -9.50
N SER A 170 -6.88 -0.53 -9.47
CA SER A 170 -7.63 -0.94 -8.27
C SER A 170 -7.98 -2.43 -8.15
N SER A 171 -7.57 -3.30 -9.08
CA SER A 171 -7.97 -4.71 -9.05
C SER A 171 -7.01 -5.59 -8.25
N THR A 172 -5.71 -5.40 -8.42
CA THR A 172 -4.66 -6.16 -7.72
C THR A 172 -3.42 -5.32 -7.52
N VAL A 173 -2.55 -5.75 -6.61
CA VAL A 173 -1.18 -5.27 -6.56
C VAL A 173 -0.50 -5.69 -7.87
N ARG A 174 0.20 -4.77 -8.53
CA ARG A 174 0.80 -5.02 -9.84
C ARG A 174 2.31 -4.87 -9.77
N LYS A 175 3.02 -5.91 -10.18
CA LYS A 175 4.47 -5.85 -10.42
C LYS A 175 4.74 -4.87 -11.56
N MET A 176 5.71 -3.98 -11.39
CA MET A 176 6.12 -3.02 -12.42
C MET A 176 7.31 -3.54 -13.23
N SER A 177 7.55 -2.94 -14.40
CA SER A 177 8.80 -3.14 -15.15
C SER A 177 9.99 -2.50 -14.42
N GLU A 178 11.20 -2.88 -14.79
CA GLU A 178 12.43 -2.31 -14.22
C GLU A 178 12.50 -0.80 -14.52
N GLU A 179 12.20 -0.39 -15.75
CA GLU A 179 12.21 1.02 -16.17
C GLU A 179 11.13 1.84 -15.44
N THR A 180 9.97 1.24 -15.17
CA THR A 180 8.92 1.87 -14.37
C THR A 180 9.37 2.02 -12.91
N GLN A 181 10.09 1.03 -12.39
CA GLN A 181 10.62 1.05 -11.03
C GLN A 181 11.69 2.11 -10.85
N GLU A 182 12.65 2.22 -11.77
CA GLU A 182 13.69 3.25 -11.76
C GLU A 182 13.08 4.66 -11.74
N LEU A 183 12.03 4.88 -12.55
CA LEU A 183 11.29 6.14 -12.50
C LEU A 183 10.67 6.39 -11.13
N PHE A 184 10.08 5.38 -10.49
CA PHE A 184 9.49 5.53 -9.16
C PHE A 184 10.55 5.76 -8.08
N ASP A 185 11.67 5.04 -8.11
CA ASP A 185 12.80 5.20 -7.19
C ASP A 185 13.36 6.63 -7.28
N SER A 186 13.50 7.20 -8.48
CA SER A 186 13.99 8.58 -8.68
C SER A 186 13.14 9.66 -7.99
N LEU A 187 11.86 9.39 -7.69
CA LEU A 187 10.98 10.33 -6.96
C LEU A 187 11.35 10.46 -5.48
N PHE A 188 12.22 9.59 -4.96
CA PHE A 188 12.64 9.57 -3.56
C PHE A 188 14.11 9.94 -3.36
N GLU A 189 14.88 10.11 -4.44
CA GLU A 189 16.28 10.57 -4.39
C GLU A 189 16.39 12.07 -4.13
N PHE A 190 15.37 12.85 -4.51
CA PHE A 190 15.29 14.29 -4.28
C PHE A 190 14.00 14.60 -3.51
N PRO A 191 14.06 15.16 -2.29
CA PRO A 191 12.87 15.60 -1.60
C PRO A 191 12.13 16.65 -2.45
N PRO A 192 10.79 16.64 -2.50
CA PRO A 192 10.06 17.66 -3.23
C PRO A 192 10.41 19.05 -2.66
N SER A 193 10.79 19.96 -3.54
CA SER A 193 11.09 21.38 -3.26
C SER A 193 9.87 22.13 -2.75
#